data_AF-A0A0C3GK84-F1
#
_entry.id   AF-A0A0C3GK84-F1
#
_cell.length_a   1.000
_cell.length_b   1.000
_cell.length_c   1.000
_cell.angle_alpha   90.00
_cell.angle_beta   90.00
_cell.angle_gamma   90.00
#
_symmetry.space_group_name_H-M   'P 1'
#
loop_
_entity.id
_entity.type
_entity.pdbx_description
1 polymer ?
#
loop_
_entity_poly.entity_id
_entity_poly.type
_entity_poly.pdbx_seq_one_letter_code
_entity_poly.pdbx_strand_id
1 'polypeptide(L)'
;MSSITFPLGHHSSGSSPSDHDTNGFYPPPSFDSNSSFQMNPLSSHPPRTPRASLVVAHSHVYGTNVYENGEEKKEQSVVDEGEDEEDKVQHFQPKVRKEDVWREIIITSVGRDKAFKLIQYSIRVYLFFHFSLSTSPLLRKTTRPLWEKEFTKRLASTASGLSFTRKCLLLFNWLTPLTTIMAQQTVPYSSERSSEGSKPSRKPLIYAALYAPPPVLLDLVNSVSDDIATCSKLGLLGKRTGERAGRFSDWCWFIGTLVGLVENGLERSVVGNLQREVESRLYTESMSGATAKSKPTASKIDDEELSRLRTKDYWLRISRAKLVMDLIFVSYDVFKIKRAAEPVKAITGLMAAILSSAKIYDRHKSALMKALIA
;
A
#
# COMPACT_ATOMS: atom_id res chain seq x y z
N MET A 1 -0.62 15.88 85.79
CA MET A 1 0.77 15.52 85.46
C MET A 1 0.94 15.63 83.96
N SER A 2 1.84 16.53 83.56
CA SER A 2 2.64 16.54 82.33
C SER A 2 1.94 16.63 80.96
N SER A 3 1.77 17.89 80.53
CA SER A 3 1.71 18.37 79.14
C SER A 3 3.05 18.26 78.41
N ILE A 4 3.06 17.99 77.09
CA ILE A 4 4.18 18.34 76.17
C ILE A 4 3.61 18.89 74.84
N THR A 5 4.35 19.85 74.28
CA THR A 5 3.94 21.00 73.46
C THR A 5 4.89 21.13 72.25
N PHE A 6 4.32 21.25 71.03
CA PHE A 6 4.71 22.00 69.78
C PHE A 6 6.15 21.89 69.17
N PRO A 7 6.39 22.39 67.92
CA PRO A 7 6.43 23.83 67.59
C PRO A 7 5.64 24.27 66.33
N LEU A 8 5.02 25.45 66.44
CA LEU A 8 4.80 26.41 65.36
C LEU A 8 6.13 27.09 64.99
N GLY A 9 6.32 27.44 63.72
CA GLY A 9 7.29 28.44 63.27
C GLY A 9 6.57 29.56 62.51
N HIS A 10 6.68 30.78 63.01
CA HIS A 10 6.22 32.03 62.41
C HIS A 10 7.43 32.92 62.05
N HIS A 11 7.16 34.00 61.31
CA HIS A 11 8.06 35.07 60.81
C HIS A 11 8.75 34.73 59.47
N SER A 12 8.83 35.59 58.46
CA SER A 12 8.80 37.06 58.43
C SER A 12 8.48 37.59 57.03
N SER A 13 7.84 38.76 57.02
CA SER A 13 7.67 39.71 55.92
C SER A 13 8.98 40.15 55.25
N GLY A 14 8.96 40.24 53.92
CA GLY A 14 9.99 40.89 53.10
C GLY A 14 9.41 41.29 51.73
N SER A 15 9.47 42.57 51.41
CA SER A 15 8.88 43.26 50.27
C SER A 15 9.82 43.36 49.05
N SER A 16 9.27 43.09 47.85
CA SER A 16 9.61 43.65 46.51
C SER A 16 11.02 43.40 45.91
N PRO A 17 11.25 43.68 44.60
CA PRO A 17 10.48 43.40 43.38
C PRO A 17 11.33 42.74 42.27
N SER A 18 10.72 42.56 41.09
CA SER A 18 11.30 42.49 39.72
C SER A 18 12.08 41.25 39.23
N ASP A 19 11.69 40.91 38.00
CA ASP A 19 12.45 40.36 36.88
C ASP A 19 12.63 38.84 36.68
N HIS A 20 11.98 38.44 35.58
CA HIS A 20 12.46 37.62 34.46
C HIS A 20 12.85 36.14 34.65
N ASP A 21 12.30 35.38 33.70
CA ASP A 21 12.86 34.20 33.04
C ASP A 21 12.33 32.79 33.39
N THR A 22 11.61 32.26 32.39
CA THR A 22 11.78 30.94 31.77
C THR A 22 11.94 29.73 32.69
N ASN A 23 10.94 28.84 32.68
CA ASN A 23 11.09 27.49 32.11
C ASN A 23 9.81 26.66 32.29
N GLY A 24 9.62 25.73 31.37
CA GLY A 24 8.43 24.90 31.25
C GLY A 24 8.25 23.87 32.36
N PHE A 25 7.08 23.25 32.37
CA PHE A 25 6.85 21.82 32.14
C PHE A 25 5.39 21.53 32.47
N TYR A 26 4.66 20.94 31.52
CA TYR A 26 3.33 20.37 31.77
C TYR A 26 3.46 19.29 32.85
N PRO A 27 2.63 19.28 33.92
CA PRO A 27 2.57 18.12 34.81
C PRO A 27 1.88 16.95 34.07
N PRO A 28 2.42 15.72 34.14
CA PRO A 28 1.77 14.54 33.61
C PRO A 28 0.55 14.16 34.46
N PRO A 29 -0.47 13.49 33.89
CA PRO A 29 -1.59 12.97 34.65
C PRO A 29 -1.11 11.84 35.56
N SER A 30 -1.35 11.98 36.86
CA SER A 30 -1.16 10.93 37.86
C SER A 30 -2.14 9.78 37.60
N PHE A 31 -1.62 8.64 37.14
CA PHE A 31 -2.33 7.37 37.20
C PHE A 31 -2.26 6.83 38.64
N ASP A 32 -3.39 6.80 39.34
CA ASP A 32 -3.53 6.12 40.61
C ASP A 32 -3.45 4.60 40.42
N SER A 33 -2.27 4.02 40.63
CA SER A 33 -2.02 2.56 40.60
C SER A 33 -2.43 1.82 41.88
N ASN A 34 -3.42 2.32 42.63
CA ASN A 34 -3.85 1.74 43.91
C ASN A 34 -5.30 1.21 43.91
N SER A 35 -5.77 0.59 42.82
CA SER A 35 -6.99 -0.23 42.89
C SER A 35 -6.67 -1.63 43.45
N SER A 36 -6.42 -1.70 44.75
CA SER A 36 -6.36 -2.99 45.46
C SER A 36 -7.76 -3.60 45.48
N PHE A 37 -7.94 -4.75 44.84
CA PHE A 37 -9.18 -5.54 44.94
C PHE A 37 -9.39 -5.97 46.40
N GLN A 38 -10.37 -5.37 47.08
CA GLN A 38 -10.77 -5.79 48.41
C GLN A 38 -11.75 -6.96 48.28
N MET A 39 -11.26 -8.18 48.55
CA MET A 39 -12.09 -9.40 48.59
C MET A 39 -13.00 -9.39 49.83
N ASN A 40 -14.26 -9.78 49.66
CA ASN A 40 -15.19 -10.02 50.76
C ASN A 40 -14.87 -11.40 51.39
N PRO A 41 -14.39 -11.46 52.65
CA PRO A 41 -13.95 -12.71 53.29
C PRO A 41 -15.08 -13.67 53.66
N LEU A 42 -16.35 -13.29 53.47
CA LEU A 42 -17.52 -14.12 53.79
C LEU A 42 -18.20 -14.75 52.56
N SER A 43 -17.59 -14.68 51.38
CA SER A 43 -18.10 -15.33 50.16
C SER A 43 -17.88 -16.84 50.19
N SER A 44 -18.92 -17.62 50.52
CA SER A 44 -18.93 -19.09 50.49
C SER A 44 -19.03 -19.71 49.08
N HIS A 45 -18.99 -18.89 48.03
CA HIS A 45 -18.97 -19.37 46.65
C HIS A 45 -17.55 -19.27 46.08
N PRO A 46 -17.02 -20.34 45.48
CA PRO A 46 -15.76 -20.26 44.73
C PRO A 46 -15.94 -19.21 43.62
N PRO A 47 -14.94 -18.36 43.37
CA PRO A 47 -15.03 -17.33 42.36
C PRO A 47 -15.42 -17.99 41.04
N ARG A 48 -16.61 -17.64 40.51
CA ARG A 48 -16.95 -17.97 39.14
C ARG A 48 -15.84 -17.41 38.29
N THR A 49 -15.07 -18.29 37.65
CA THR A 49 -14.07 -17.88 36.67
C THR A 49 -14.78 -16.92 35.71
N PRO A 50 -14.22 -15.71 35.48
CA PRO A 50 -14.81 -14.80 34.53
C PRO A 50 -14.95 -15.57 33.22
N ARG A 51 -16.19 -15.69 32.75
CA ARG A 51 -16.51 -16.24 31.45
C ARG A 51 -15.59 -15.50 30.49
N ALA A 52 -14.61 -16.22 29.92
CA ALA A 52 -13.73 -15.65 28.90
C ALA A 52 -14.65 -15.24 27.75
N SER A 53 -15.09 -13.98 27.77
CA SER A 53 -15.63 -13.35 26.59
C SER A 53 -14.49 -13.43 25.59
N LEU A 54 -14.67 -14.28 24.59
CA LEU A 54 -14.04 -14.15 23.28
C LEU A 54 -14.42 -12.78 22.74
N VAL A 55 -13.83 -11.74 23.33
CA VAL A 55 -13.63 -10.49 22.64
C VAL A 55 -12.57 -10.87 21.62
N VAL A 56 -13.04 -11.22 20.43
CA VAL A 56 -12.25 -11.16 19.21
C VAL A 56 -11.50 -9.84 19.33
N ALA A 57 -10.18 -9.93 19.51
CA ALA A 57 -9.33 -8.78 19.49
C ALA A 57 -9.39 -8.23 18.07
N HIS A 58 -10.40 -7.40 17.81
CA HIS A 58 -10.29 -6.33 16.82
C HIS A 58 -9.22 -5.40 17.37
N SER A 59 -7.97 -5.83 17.19
CA SER A 59 -6.86 -4.92 17.20
C SER A 59 -7.21 -3.88 16.14
N HIS A 60 -7.61 -2.70 16.61
CA HIS A 60 -7.56 -1.48 15.83
C HIS A 60 -6.08 -1.19 15.55
N VAL A 61 -5.44 -2.05 14.77
CA VAL A 61 -4.28 -1.70 13.99
C VAL A 61 -4.83 -0.64 13.05
N TYR A 62 -4.35 0.59 13.22
CA TYR A 62 -4.56 1.68 12.28
C TYR A 62 -4.56 1.12 10.87
N GLY A 63 -5.73 1.15 10.23
CA GLY A 63 -5.97 0.41 9.00
C GLY A 63 -4.93 0.77 7.96
N THR A 64 -4.04 -0.19 7.67
CA THR A 64 -3.06 -0.16 6.58
C THR A 64 -3.74 -0.06 5.20
N ASN A 65 -5.07 -0.17 5.16
CA ASN A 65 -5.95 -0.02 4.00
C ASN A 65 -6.04 1.41 3.42
N VAL A 66 -5.22 2.36 3.87
CA VAL A 66 -5.26 3.77 3.40
C VAL A 66 -4.30 4.02 2.22
N TYR A 67 -3.37 3.11 1.93
CA TYR A 67 -2.26 3.37 0.99
C TYR A 67 -2.22 2.50 -0.27
N GLU A 68 -3.19 1.59 -0.43
CA GLU A 68 -3.38 0.93 -1.72
C GLU A 68 -4.00 1.97 -2.68
N ASN A 69 -3.32 2.22 -3.81
CA ASN A 69 -3.72 3.14 -4.88
C ASN A 69 -5.25 3.14 -5.06
N GLY A 70 -5.90 4.30 -5.13
CA GLY A 70 -7.37 4.44 -4.96
C GLY A 70 -8.27 3.58 -5.88
N GLU A 71 -7.73 2.95 -6.93
CA GLU A 71 -8.41 1.99 -7.80
C GLU A 71 -8.30 0.52 -7.33
N GLU A 72 -7.37 0.19 -6.42
CA GLU A 72 -7.23 -1.11 -5.76
C GLU A 72 -8.22 -1.28 -4.60
N LYS A 73 -8.64 -0.18 -3.96
CA LYS A 73 -9.50 -0.18 -2.77
C LYS A 73 -10.98 -0.53 -3.00
N LYS A 74 -11.52 -0.37 -4.22
CA LYS A 74 -12.96 -0.60 -4.48
C LYS A 74 -13.37 -2.07 -4.71
N GLU A 75 -12.43 -2.97 -4.93
CA GLU A 75 -12.76 -4.39 -5.23
C GLU A 75 -12.10 -5.40 -4.29
N GLN A 76 -11.12 -5.00 -3.46
CA GLN A 76 -10.53 -5.88 -2.45
C GLN A 76 -11.50 -6.26 -1.33
N SER A 77 -12.59 -5.50 -1.14
CA SER A 77 -13.68 -5.84 -0.21
C SER A 77 -14.62 -6.94 -0.71
N VAL A 78 -14.43 -7.48 -1.93
CA VAL A 78 -15.30 -8.51 -2.51
C VAL A 78 -14.74 -9.92 -2.27
N VAL A 79 -13.60 -10.10 -1.60
CA VAL A 79 -13.03 -11.42 -1.26
C VAL A 79 -13.46 -11.86 0.15
N ASP A 80 -14.70 -11.56 0.54
CA ASP A 80 -15.22 -11.84 1.89
C ASP A 80 -16.63 -12.47 1.85
N GLU A 81 -17.00 -13.12 0.75
CA GLU A 81 -18.28 -13.80 0.61
C GLU A 81 -18.09 -15.33 0.44
N GLY A 82 -18.29 -16.05 1.54
CA GLY A 82 -18.95 -17.37 1.65
C GLY A 82 -18.31 -18.65 1.08
N GLU A 83 -18.20 -19.66 1.95
CA GLU A 83 -17.87 -21.09 1.71
C GLU A 83 -18.54 -21.73 0.47
N ASP A 84 -19.66 -21.20 -0.03
CA ASP A 84 -20.42 -21.76 -1.17
C ASP A 84 -19.95 -21.26 -2.56
N GLU A 85 -19.07 -20.27 -2.63
CA GLU A 85 -18.61 -19.72 -3.91
C GLU A 85 -17.40 -20.47 -4.49
N GLU A 86 -16.44 -20.93 -3.69
CA GLU A 86 -15.19 -21.51 -4.21
C GLU A 86 -15.42 -22.81 -5.02
N ASP A 87 -16.29 -23.70 -4.55
CA ASP A 87 -16.65 -24.93 -5.26
C ASP A 87 -17.40 -24.63 -6.57
N LYS A 88 -18.22 -23.58 -6.59
CA LYS A 88 -18.87 -23.12 -7.83
C LYS A 88 -17.85 -22.51 -8.78
N VAL A 89 -16.93 -21.68 -8.28
CA VAL A 89 -15.89 -21.02 -9.09
C VAL A 89 -15.06 -22.02 -9.90
N GLN A 90 -14.73 -23.19 -9.33
CA GLN A 90 -14.01 -24.25 -10.06
C GLN A 90 -14.78 -24.76 -11.30
N HIS A 91 -16.10 -24.88 -11.22
CA HIS A 91 -16.95 -25.28 -12.34
C HIS A 91 -17.08 -24.21 -13.44
N PHE A 92 -16.89 -22.93 -13.12
CA PHE A 92 -16.97 -21.83 -14.08
C PHE A 92 -15.61 -21.42 -14.68
N GLN A 93 -14.48 -21.91 -14.14
CA GLN A 93 -13.14 -21.65 -14.71
C GLN A 93 -13.01 -21.92 -16.22
N PRO A 94 -13.55 -23.02 -16.80
CA PRO A 94 -13.42 -23.26 -18.24
C PRO A 94 -14.30 -22.34 -19.10
N LYS A 95 -15.25 -21.59 -18.50
CA LYS A 95 -16.17 -20.72 -19.24
C LYS A 95 -15.57 -19.34 -19.52
N VAL A 96 -14.64 -18.86 -18.70
CA VAL A 96 -14.00 -17.55 -18.91
C VAL A 96 -12.90 -17.67 -19.96
N ARG A 97 -13.13 -17.10 -21.14
CA ARG A 97 -12.12 -17.09 -22.21
C ARG A 97 -11.04 -16.05 -21.91
N LYS A 98 -9.80 -16.34 -22.33
CA LYS A 98 -8.66 -15.42 -22.10
C LYS A 98 -8.86 -14.10 -22.83
N GLU A 99 -9.52 -14.15 -23.97
CA GLU A 99 -9.86 -13.02 -24.82
C GLU A 99 -10.81 -12.05 -24.10
N ASP A 100 -11.76 -12.58 -23.31
CA ASP A 100 -12.70 -11.77 -22.53
C ASP A 100 -11.97 -11.02 -21.42
N VAL A 101 -11.02 -11.69 -20.74
CA VAL A 101 -10.18 -11.04 -19.72
C VAL A 101 -9.36 -9.90 -20.34
N TRP A 102 -8.72 -10.14 -21.48
CA TRP A 102 -7.94 -9.11 -22.17
C TRP A 102 -8.81 -7.94 -22.67
N ARG A 103 -10.03 -8.24 -23.13
CA ARG A 103 -11.01 -7.22 -23.52
C ARG A 103 -11.33 -6.31 -22.33
N GLU A 104 -11.66 -6.88 -21.17
CA GLU A 104 -11.94 -6.09 -19.96
C GLU A 104 -10.74 -5.28 -19.49
N ILE A 105 -9.53 -5.84 -19.54
CA ILE A 105 -8.30 -5.11 -19.22
C ILE A 105 -8.15 -3.87 -20.11
N ILE A 106 -8.32 -4.01 -21.44
CA ILE A 106 -8.11 -2.91 -22.40
C ILE A 106 -9.20 -1.83 -22.32
N ILE A 107 -10.39 -2.16 -21.81
CA ILE A 107 -11.47 -1.19 -21.59
C ILE A 107 -11.08 -0.20 -20.49
N THR A 108 -10.37 -0.64 -19.46
CA THR A 108 -9.92 0.23 -18.35
C THR A 108 -8.71 1.10 -18.74
N SER A 109 -8.62 2.32 -18.20
CA SER A 109 -7.44 3.19 -18.34
C SER A 109 -6.18 2.54 -17.78
N VAL A 110 -6.30 1.90 -16.62
CA VAL A 110 -5.22 1.21 -15.91
C VAL A 110 -4.69 0.03 -16.71
N GLY A 111 -5.59 -0.80 -17.23
CA GLY A 111 -5.21 -1.94 -18.04
C GLY A 111 -4.55 -1.52 -19.35
N ARG A 112 -4.98 -0.41 -19.97
CA ARG A 112 -4.23 0.19 -21.10
C ARG A 112 -2.84 0.67 -20.70
N ASP A 113 -2.66 1.36 -19.57
CA ASP A 113 -1.33 1.75 -19.06
C ASP A 113 -0.42 0.52 -18.92
N LYS A 114 -0.90 -0.56 -18.29
CA LYS A 114 -0.09 -1.77 -18.11
C LYS A 114 0.18 -2.50 -19.41
N ALA A 115 -0.81 -2.62 -20.30
CA ALA A 115 -0.63 -3.23 -21.62
C ALA A 115 0.41 -2.46 -22.45
N PHE A 116 0.34 -1.13 -22.47
CA PHE A 116 1.35 -0.30 -23.14
C PHE A 116 2.72 -0.40 -22.48
N LYS A 117 2.79 -0.47 -21.15
CA LYS A 117 4.06 -0.73 -20.43
C LYS A 117 4.65 -2.08 -20.85
N LEU A 118 3.84 -3.14 -20.90
CA LEU A 118 4.27 -4.49 -21.32
C LEU A 118 4.82 -4.48 -22.75
N ILE A 119 4.09 -3.90 -23.71
CA ILE A 119 4.52 -3.82 -25.12
C ILE A 119 5.80 -2.98 -25.22
N GLN A 120 5.85 -1.82 -24.55
CA GLN A 120 7.00 -0.92 -24.56
C GLN A 120 8.28 -1.63 -24.09
N TYR A 121 8.23 -2.33 -22.96
CA TYR A 121 9.40 -2.99 -22.41
C TYR A 121 9.76 -4.27 -23.15
N SER A 122 8.80 -4.99 -23.73
CA SER A 122 9.07 -6.08 -24.67
C SER A 122 9.86 -5.59 -25.89
N ILE A 123 9.49 -4.44 -26.46
CA ILE A 123 10.23 -3.81 -27.57
C ILE A 123 11.65 -3.42 -27.11
N ARG A 124 11.82 -2.84 -25.92
CA ARG A 124 13.14 -2.48 -25.39
C ARG A 124 14.05 -3.68 -25.18
N VAL A 125 13.52 -4.78 -24.64
CA VAL A 125 14.27 -6.02 -24.45
C VAL A 125 14.64 -6.63 -25.81
N TYR A 126 13.70 -6.64 -26.77
CA TYR A 126 13.99 -7.07 -28.14
C TYR A 126 15.13 -6.23 -28.76
N LEU A 127 15.05 -4.90 -28.68
CA LEU A 127 16.09 -4.01 -29.19
C LEU A 127 17.44 -4.24 -28.50
N PHE A 128 17.43 -4.51 -27.18
CA PHE A 128 18.64 -4.86 -26.44
C PHE A 128 19.27 -6.17 -26.96
N PHE A 129 18.50 -7.24 -27.09
CA PHE A 129 19.02 -8.50 -27.65
C PHE A 129 19.52 -8.30 -29.07
N HIS A 130 18.75 -7.58 -29.89
CA HIS A 130 19.12 -7.27 -31.26
C HIS A 130 20.45 -6.50 -31.34
N PHE A 131 20.64 -5.49 -30.49
CA PHE A 131 21.90 -4.73 -30.39
C PHE A 131 23.05 -5.57 -29.82
N SER A 132 22.81 -6.36 -28.78
CA SER A 132 23.82 -7.23 -28.15
C SER A 132 24.32 -8.32 -29.11
N LEU A 133 23.40 -8.97 -29.82
CA LEU A 133 23.71 -9.95 -30.87
C LEU A 133 24.48 -9.29 -32.02
N SER A 134 24.07 -8.08 -32.36
CA SER A 134 24.68 -7.23 -33.38
C SER A 134 26.12 -6.79 -33.06
N THR A 135 26.43 -6.51 -31.79
CA THR A 135 27.76 -6.07 -31.36
C THR A 135 28.70 -7.23 -31.05
N SER A 136 28.19 -8.45 -30.92
CA SER A 136 29.03 -9.62 -30.66
C SER A 136 29.94 -9.92 -31.86
N PRO A 137 31.28 -9.99 -31.67
CA PRO A 137 32.21 -10.24 -32.76
C PRO A 137 32.00 -11.60 -33.43
N LEU A 138 31.42 -12.57 -32.70
CA LEU A 138 31.13 -13.93 -33.19
C LEU A 138 29.90 -14.03 -34.09
N LEU A 139 28.96 -13.08 -34.00
CA LEU A 139 27.69 -13.08 -34.75
C LEU A 139 27.58 -11.90 -35.73
N ARG A 140 28.68 -11.18 -35.94
CA ARG A 140 28.74 -10.01 -36.83
C ARG A 140 28.60 -10.45 -38.28
N LYS A 141 27.37 -10.63 -38.76
CA LYS A 141 27.10 -10.74 -40.20
C LYS A 141 27.63 -9.49 -40.90
N THR A 142 28.46 -9.70 -41.92
CA THR A 142 29.31 -8.72 -42.59
C THR A 142 28.53 -7.65 -43.36
N THR A 143 27.24 -7.89 -43.64
CA THR A 143 26.35 -6.97 -44.34
C THR A 143 24.97 -7.01 -43.72
N ARG A 144 24.62 -5.96 -42.96
CA ARG A 144 23.26 -5.79 -42.44
C ARG A 144 22.38 -5.15 -43.51
N PRO A 145 21.19 -5.72 -43.79
CA PRO A 145 20.29 -5.14 -44.75
C PRO A 145 19.73 -3.80 -44.25
N LEU A 146 19.53 -2.84 -45.17
CA LEU A 146 19.08 -1.48 -44.82
C LEU A 146 17.71 -1.46 -44.12
N TRP A 147 16.84 -2.43 -44.41
CA TRP A 147 15.52 -2.54 -43.79
C TRP A 147 15.60 -2.81 -42.27
N GLU A 148 16.65 -3.46 -41.79
CA GLU A 148 16.84 -3.77 -40.36
C GLU A 148 17.13 -2.50 -39.55
N LYS A 149 17.93 -1.58 -40.12
CA LYS A 149 18.19 -0.27 -39.51
C LYS A 149 16.93 0.57 -39.43
N GLU A 150 16.12 0.57 -40.48
CA GLU A 150 14.86 1.31 -40.50
C GLU A 150 13.84 0.69 -39.53
N PHE A 151 13.77 -0.63 -39.45
CA PHE A 151 12.90 -1.34 -38.51
C PHE A 151 13.27 -1.06 -37.05
N THR A 152 14.56 -1.13 -36.70
CA THR A 152 15.02 -0.81 -35.33
C THR A 152 14.76 0.65 -34.96
N LYS A 153 14.93 1.59 -35.88
CA LYS A 153 14.57 3.00 -35.69
C LYS A 153 13.07 3.18 -35.44
N ARG A 154 12.22 2.51 -36.22
CA ARG A 154 10.75 2.53 -36.02
C ARG A 154 10.37 1.95 -34.67
N LEU A 155 10.92 0.80 -34.29
CA LEU A 155 10.66 0.20 -32.97
C LEU A 155 11.09 1.11 -31.80
N ALA A 156 12.26 1.76 -31.90
CA ALA A 156 12.71 2.71 -30.90
C ALA A 156 11.76 3.92 -30.78
N SER A 157 11.30 4.44 -31.93
CA SER A 157 10.29 5.49 -31.98
C SER A 157 8.97 5.03 -31.35
N THR A 158 8.47 3.84 -31.72
CA THR A 158 7.26 3.24 -31.14
C THR A 158 7.37 3.07 -29.63
N ALA A 159 8.50 2.57 -29.11
CA ALA A 159 8.71 2.44 -27.67
C ALA A 159 8.67 3.80 -26.96
N SER A 160 9.24 4.84 -27.57
CA SER A 160 9.16 6.20 -27.02
C SER A 160 7.73 6.78 -27.08
N GLY A 161 7.02 6.54 -28.18
CA GLY A 161 5.63 6.96 -28.37
C GLY A 161 4.65 6.28 -27.42
N LEU A 162 4.82 4.97 -27.17
CA LEU A 162 4.05 4.24 -26.15
C LEU A 162 4.29 4.81 -24.76
N SER A 163 5.55 5.11 -24.41
CA SER A 163 5.89 5.73 -23.14
C SER A 163 5.24 7.10 -22.95
N PHE A 164 5.22 7.91 -24.01
CA PHE A 164 4.57 9.22 -24.01
C PHE A 164 3.05 9.12 -23.92
N THR A 165 2.43 8.24 -24.73
CA THR A 165 0.99 7.97 -24.70
C THR A 165 0.54 7.53 -23.31
N ARG A 166 1.34 6.67 -22.66
CA ARG A 166 1.10 6.22 -21.29
C ARG A 166 1.11 7.36 -20.28
N LYS A 167 2.06 8.28 -20.38
CA LYS A 167 2.07 9.50 -19.54
C LYS A 167 0.84 10.39 -19.81
N CYS A 168 0.39 10.47 -21.06
CA CYS A 168 -0.83 11.22 -21.38
C CYS A 168 -2.09 10.57 -20.79
N LEU A 169 -2.17 9.22 -20.74
CA LEU A 169 -3.26 8.50 -20.09
C LEU A 169 -3.30 8.70 -18.57
N LEU A 170 -2.16 9.04 -17.96
CA LEU A 170 -2.01 9.26 -16.52
C LEU A 170 -2.10 10.75 -16.15
N LEU A 171 -2.39 11.65 -17.10
CA LEU A 171 -2.60 13.06 -16.78
C LEU A 171 -3.74 13.23 -15.78
N PHE A 172 -3.58 14.17 -14.85
CA PHE A 172 -4.52 14.46 -13.78
C PHE A 172 -4.68 13.34 -12.74
N ASN A 173 -3.74 12.39 -12.67
CA ASN A 173 -3.77 11.33 -11.65
C ASN A 173 -3.61 11.88 -10.21
N TRP A 174 -3.16 13.13 -10.04
CA TRP A 174 -3.12 13.83 -8.75
C TRP A 174 -4.51 14.15 -8.17
N LEU A 175 -5.57 14.08 -8.98
CA LEU A 175 -6.94 14.26 -8.49
C LEU A 175 -7.33 13.18 -7.48
N THR A 176 -6.88 11.94 -7.66
CA THR A 176 -7.15 10.83 -6.74
C THR A 176 -6.65 11.11 -5.32
N PRO A 177 -5.34 11.36 -5.08
CA PRO A 177 -4.86 11.69 -3.73
C PRO A 177 -5.47 13.00 -3.21
N LEU A 178 -5.77 13.99 -4.05
CA LEU A 178 -6.47 15.20 -3.62
C LEU A 178 -7.87 14.86 -3.07
N THR A 179 -8.66 14.05 -3.79
CA THR A 179 -10.00 13.65 -3.32
C THR A 179 -9.93 12.85 -2.03
N THR A 180 -8.89 12.02 -1.85
CA THR A 180 -8.65 11.30 -0.58
C THR A 180 -8.39 12.26 0.58
N ILE A 181 -7.56 13.28 0.38
CA ILE A 181 -7.27 14.31 1.39
C ILE A 181 -8.54 15.10 1.74
N MET A 182 -9.35 15.45 0.73
CA MET A 182 -10.60 16.17 0.94
C MET A 182 -11.66 15.29 1.64
N ALA A 183 -11.73 14.00 1.33
CA ALA A 183 -12.64 13.06 1.98
C ALA A 183 -12.28 12.83 3.45
N GLN A 184 -11.00 12.89 3.83
CA GLN A 184 -10.60 12.82 5.23
C GLN A 184 -11.11 14.01 6.06
N GLN A 185 -11.35 15.16 5.44
CA GLN A 185 -11.91 16.33 6.15
C GLN A 185 -13.40 16.15 6.50
N THR A 186 -14.13 15.30 5.80
CA THR A 186 -15.58 15.15 5.97
C THR A 186 -15.96 14.10 7.01
N VAL A 187 -15.00 13.31 7.53
CA VAL A 187 -15.28 12.29 8.54
C VAL A 187 -15.17 12.92 9.95
N PRO A 188 -16.28 13.10 10.67
CA PRO A 188 -16.30 13.76 11.97
C PRO A 188 -15.87 12.77 13.06
N TYR A 189 -14.58 12.47 13.14
CA TYR A 189 -14.01 11.69 14.26
C TYR A 189 -13.61 12.55 15.47
N SER A 190 -14.07 13.80 15.53
CA SER A 190 -14.07 14.54 16.78
C SER A 190 -15.26 14.10 17.61
N SER A 191 -15.02 13.18 18.54
CA SER A 191 -15.89 12.77 19.65
C SER A 191 -16.22 13.90 20.63
N GLU A 192 -15.98 15.16 20.29
CA GLU A 192 -16.50 16.30 21.03
C GLU A 192 -17.95 16.55 20.62
N ARG A 193 -18.85 15.83 21.29
CA ARG A 193 -20.22 16.29 21.55
C ARG A 193 -20.13 17.67 22.23
N SER A 194 -20.10 18.73 21.45
CA SER A 194 -20.39 20.06 21.99
C SER A 194 -21.31 20.80 21.02
N SER A 195 -22.55 20.94 21.49
CA SER A 195 -23.55 21.94 21.11
C SER A 195 -23.94 22.05 19.64
N GLU A 196 -25.15 21.56 19.36
CA GLU A 196 -26.00 21.93 18.24
C GLU A 196 -25.93 23.45 17.95
N GLY A 197 -25.46 23.84 16.75
CA GLY A 197 -25.70 25.20 16.26
C GLY A 197 -24.64 25.80 15.33
N SER A 198 -23.37 25.40 15.37
CA SER A 198 -22.35 26.04 14.53
C SER A 198 -22.24 25.36 13.15
N LYS A 199 -22.55 26.12 12.09
CA LYS A 199 -22.31 25.71 10.69
C LYS A 199 -20.89 25.14 10.54
N PRO A 200 -20.70 24.02 9.81
CA PRO A 200 -19.37 23.45 9.63
C PRO A 200 -18.47 24.44 8.87
N SER A 201 -17.56 25.10 9.59
CA SER A 201 -16.54 25.93 8.97
C SER A 201 -15.61 25.02 8.17
N ARG A 202 -15.61 25.17 6.84
CA ARG A 202 -14.69 24.43 5.96
C ARG A 202 -13.26 24.77 6.38
N LYS A 203 -12.55 23.82 6.97
CA LYS A 203 -11.13 23.98 7.30
C LYS A 203 -10.34 24.20 6.00
N PRO A 204 -9.33 25.09 5.98
CA PRO A 204 -8.56 25.37 4.77
C PRO A 204 -7.86 24.10 4.25
N LEU A 205 -7.68 24.00 2.92
CA LEU A 205 -7.04 22.84 2.29
C LEU A 205 -5.62 22.56 2.80
N ILE A 206 -4.90 23.62 3.19
CA ILE A 206 -3.55 23.49 3.76
C ILE A 206 -3.60 22.71 5.08
N TYR A 207 -4.65 22.91 5.88
CA TYR A 207 -4.86 22.12 7.08
C TYR A 207 -5.11 20.66 6.71
N ALA A 208 -5.96 20.37 5.72
CA ALA A 208 -6.17 19.01 5.21
C ALA A 208 -4.85 18.33 4.82
N ALA A 209 -4.01 19.04 4.07
CA ALA A 209 -2.74 18.54 3.59
C ALA A 209 -1.75 18.28 4.73
N LEU A 210 -1.68 19.14 5.75
CA LEU A 210 -0.76 18.96 6.88
C LEU A 210 -1.08 17.73 7.74
N TYR A 211 -2.36 17.34 7.82
CA TYR A 211 -2.80 16.15 8.55
C TYR A 211 -2.97 14.92 7.66
N ALA A 212 -2.79 15.08 6.34
CA ALA A 212 -2.85 13.97 5.43
C ALA A 212 -1.66 13.04 5.68
N PRO A 213 -1.85 11.73 5.52
CA PRO A 213 -0.75 10.79 5.60
C PRO A 213 0.43 11.12 4.66
N PRO A 214 1.68 10.93 5.13
CA PRO A 214 2.86 11.20 4.30
C PRO A 214 2.88 10.51 2.93
N PRO A 215 2.47 9.23 2.77
CA PRO A 215 2.46 8.59 1.46
C PRO A 215 1.47 9.23 0.47
N VAL A 216 0.30 9.68 0.94
CA VAL A 216 -0.71 10.34 0.10
C VAL A 216 -0.22 11.69 -0.39
N LEU A 217 0.49 12.44 0.48
CA LEU A 217 1.15 13.69 0.09
C LEU A 217 2.26 13.46 -0.93
N LEU A 218 3.06 12.40 -0.73
CA LEU A 218 4.11 12.03 -1.66
C LEU A 218 3.55 11.69 -3.04
N ASP A 219 2.44 10.94 -3.09
CA ASP A 219 1.75 10.58 -4.34
C ASP A 219 1.12 11.79 -5.04
N LEU A 220 0.55 12.71 -4.27
CA LEU A 220 0.02 13.99 -4.78
C LEU A 220 1.15 14.79 -5.45
N VAL A 221 2.24 14.99 -4.73
CA VAL A 221 3.39 15.78 -5.20
C VAL A 221 4.05 15.11 -6.41
N ASN A 222 4.21 13.79 -6.38
CA ASN A 222 4.73 13.02 -7.51
C ASN A 222 3.86 13.19 -8.76
N SER A 223 2.55 13.01 -8.62
CA SER A 223 1.61 13.07 -9.75
C SER A 223 1.53 14.49 -10.35
N VAL A 224 1.51 15.54 -9.51
CA VAL A 224 1.59 16.93 -9.99
C VAL A 224 2.89 17.18 -10.75
N SER A 225 4.01 16.65 -10.24
CA SER A 225 5.32 16.83 -10.88
C SER A 225 5.42 16.07 -12.21
N ASP A 226 4.87 14.87 -12.32
CA ASP A 226 4.83 14.10 -13.58
C ASP A 226 3.92 14.78 -14.63
N ASP A 227 2.80 15.37 -14.21
CA ASP A 227 1.93 16.16 -15.09
C ASP A 227 2.65 17.39 -15.64
N ILE A 228 3.37 18.15 -14.81
CA ILE A 228 4.19 19.29 -15.23
C ILE A 228 5.26 18.84 -16.24
N ALA A 229 5.93 17.71 -15.97
CA ALA A 229 6.92 17.15 -16.88
C ALA A 229 6.30 16.74 -18.23
N THR A 230 5.10 16.17 -18.20
CA THR A 230 4.35 15.74 -19.39
C THR A 230 3.83 16.93 -20.19
N CYS A 231 3.29 17.96 -19.53
CA CYS A 231 2.90 19.23 -20.16
C CYS A 231 4.07 19.94 -20.83
N SER A 232 5.28 19.85 -20.26
CA SER A 232 6.47 20.37 -20.92
C SER A 232 6.86 19.59 -22.17
N LYS A 233 6.70 18.26 -22.17
CA LYS A 233 6.90 17.42 -23.37
C LYS A 233 5.86 17.69 -24.47
N LEU A 234 4.65 18.09 -24.08
CA LEU A 234 3.61 18.57 -25.01
C LEU A 234 3.90 19.97 -25.57
N GLY A 235 4.89 20.69 -25.04
CA GLY A 235 5.22 22.05 -25.46
C GLY A 235 4.41 23.15 -24.77
N LEU A 236 3.59 22.80 -23.78
CA LEU A 236 2.77 23.76 -23.02
C LEU A 236 3.60 24.53 -21.97
N LEU A 237 4.66 23.90 -21.45
CA LEU A 237 5.54 24.47 -20.42
C LEU A 237 7.01 24.47 -20.87
N GLY A 238 7.77 25.44 -20.38
CA GLY A 238 9.18 25.61 -20.76
C GLY A 238 10.05 24.39 -20.41
N LYS A 239 10.94 24.00 -21.32
CA LYS A 239 11.79 22.78 -21.20
C LYS A 239 12.54 22.68 -19.87
N ARG A 240 13.04 23.81 -19.34
CA ARG A 240 13.76 23.86 -18.05
C ARG A 240 12.86 23.47 -16.87
N THR A 241 11.61 23.91 -16.87
CA THR A 241 10.64 23.59 -15.80
C THR A 241 10.25 22.13 -15.85
N GLY A 242 9.97 21.61 -17.05
CA GLY A 242 9.67 20.19 -17.25
C GLY A 242 10.82 19.27 -16.88
N GLU A 243 12.06 19.64 -17.17
CA GLU A 243 13.22 18.82 -16.80
C GLU A 243 13.44 18.77 -15.29
N ARG A 244 13.26 19.91 -14.59
CA ARG A 244 13.33 19.96 -13.12
C ARG A 244 12.20 19.15 -12.49
N ALA A 245 10.96 19.29 -12.98
CA ALA A 245 9.82 18.52 -12.52
C ALA A 245 9.99 17.02 -12.78
N GLY A 246 10.57 16.64 -13.93
CA GLY A 246 10.89 15.24 -14.23
C GLY A 246 11.87 14.65 -13.22
N ARG A 247 12.97 15.36 -12.91
CA ARG A 247 13.93 14.89 -11.89
C ARG A 247 13.31 14.80 -10.50
N PHE A 248 12.44 15.75 -10.17
CA PHE A 248 11.75 15.75 -8.87
C PHE A 248 10.75 14.59 -8.76
N SER A 249 9.98 14.33 -9.81
CA SER A 249 9.11 13.15 -9.89
C SER A 249 9.90 11.84 -9.79
N ASP A 250 11.07 11.72 -10.42
CA ASP A 250 11.93 10.54 -10.27
C ASP A 250 12.35 10.31 -8.80
N TRP A 251 12.66 11.38 -8.06
CA TRP A 251 12.96 11.29 -6.62
C TRP A 251 11.74 10.90 -5.79
N CYS A 252 10.56 11.49 -6.05
CA CYS A 252 9.33 11.11 -5.36
C CYS A 252 8.96 9.65 -5.65
N TRP A 253 9.11 9.20 -6.90
CA TRP A 253 8.89 7.81 -7.27
C TRP A 253 9.85 6.86 -6.56
N PHE A 254 11.13 7.22 -6.44
CA PHE A 254 12.12 6.44 -5.68
C PHE A 254 11.73 6.32 -4.20
N ILE A 255 11.39 7.43 -3.54
CA ILE A 255 10.97 7.42 -2.13
C ILE A 255 9.67 6.63 -1.96
N GLY A 256 8.68 6.82 -2.84
CA GLY A 256 7.41 6.08 -2.79
C GLY A 256 7.61 4.58 -2.97
N THR A 257 8.57 4.18 -3.81
CA THR A 257 8.92 2.76 -3.98
C THR A 257 9.57 2.19 -2.71
N LEU A 258 10.40 2.96 -1.99
CA LEU A 258 10.97 2.55 -0.71
C LEU A 258 9.89 2.41 0.38
N VAL A 259 9.00 3.39 0.49
CA VAL A 259 7.87 3.35 1.42
C VAL A 259 7.01 2.11 1.15
N GLY A 260 6.61 1.88 -0.10
CA GLY A 260 5.85 0.68 -0.47
C GLY A 260 6.57 -0.63 -0.18
N LEU A 261 7.91 -0.67 -0.26
CA LEU A 261 8.68 -1.87 0.09
C LEU A 261 8.66 -2.15 1.60
N VAL A 262 8.73 -1.10 2.42
CA VAL A 262 8.63 -1.19 3.89
C VAL A 262 7.21 -1.62 4.28
N GLU A 263 6.18 -0.97 3.73
CA GLU A 263 4.77 -1.29 3.98
C GLU A 263 4.46 -2.73 3.60
N ASN A 264 4.86 -3.18 2.41
CA ASN A 264 4.69 -4.56 1.98
C ASN A 264 5.45 -5.56 2.89
N GLY A 265 6.61 -5.16 3.41
CA GLY A 265 7.37 -5.95 4.39
C GLY A 265 6.64 -6.10 5.73
N LEU A 266 6.03 -5.01 6.22
CA LEU A 266 5.23 -5.01 7.45
C LEU A 266 3.96 -5.85 7.28
N GLU A 267 3.21 -5.67 6.20
CA GLU A 267 2.02 -6.46 5.89
C GLU A 267 2.32 -7.94 5.82
N ARG A 268 3.43 -8.32 5.15
CA ARG A 268 3.86 -9.70 5.09
C ARG A 268 4.24 -10.27 6.45
N SER A 269 4.86 -9.47 7.31
CA SER A 269 5.17 -9.90 8.68
C SER A 269 3.88 -10.17 9.48
N VAL A 270 2.86 -9.32 9.34
CA VAL A 270 1.56 -9.51 9.99
C VAL A 270 0.86 -10.76 9.46
N VAL A 271 0.77 -10.92 8.14
CA VAL A 271 0.18 -12.12 7.51
C VAL A 271 0.92 -13.39 7.92
N GLY A 272 2.25 -13.35 8.00
CA GLY A 272 3.05 -14.50 8.43
C GLY A 272 2.84 -14.86 9.90
N ASN A 273 2.54 -13.89 10.77
CA ASN A 273 2.17 -14.16 12.16
C ASN A 273 0.77 -14.79 12.25
N LEU A 274 -0.20 -14.28 11.48
CA LEU A 274 -1.55 -14.85 11.41
C LEU A 274 -1.55 -16.28 10.88
N GLN A 275 -0.74 -16.58 9.85
CA GLN A 275 -0.59 -17.94 9.34
C GLN A 275 -0.11 -18.91 10.42
N ARG A 276 0.93 -18.53 11.19
CA ARG A 276 1.43 -19.37 12.29
C ARG A 276 0.41 -19.55 13.40
N GLU A 277 -0.40 -18.53 13.67
CA GLU A 277 -1.47 -18.62 14.66
C GLU A 277 -2.54 -19.63 14.23
N VAL A 278 -3.02 -19.55 12.99
CA VAL A 278 -4.00 -20.50 12.43
C VAL A 278 -3.41 -21.92 12.36
N GLU A 279 -2.17 -22.07 11.90
CA GLU A 279 -1.48 -23.37 11.88
C GLU A 279 -1.31 -23.96 13.29
N SER A 280 -1.04 -23.13 14.29
CA SER A 280 -0.96 -23.57 15.69
C SER A 280 -2.31 -24.00 16.24
N ARG A 281 -3.41 -23.34 15.85
CA ARG A 281 -4.78 -23.74 16.24
C ARG A 281 -5.14 -25.08 15.62
N LEU A 282 -4.94 -25.24 14.31
CA LEU A 282 -5.15 -26.50 13.59
C LEU A 282 -4.31 -27.63 14.19
N TYR A 283 -3.04 -27.38 14.49
CA TYR A 283 -2.17 -28.38 15.11
C TYR A 283 -2.65 -28.76 16.52
N THR A 284 -3.03 -27.77 17.34
CA THR A 284 -3.54 -28.03 18.70
C THR A 284 -4.86 -28.79 18.66
N GLU A 285 -5.76 -28.47 17.73
CA GLU A 285 -7.01 -29.21 17.52
C GLU A 285 -6.71 -30.66 17.11
N SER A 286 -5.78 -30.86 16.16
CA SER A 286 -5.37 -32.19 15.71
C SER A 286 -4.72 -33.04 16.83
N MET A 287 -3.93 -32.42 17.70
CA MET A 287 -3.22 -33.09 18.80
C MET A 287 -4.07 -33.28 20.04
N SER A 288 -5.06 -32.41 20.27
CA SER A 288 -6.02 -32.56 21.37
C SER A 288 -6.92 -33.78 21.23
N GLY A 289 -6.81 -34.50 20.10
CA GLY A 289 -7.42 -35.79 19.88
C GLY A 289 -8.93 -35.66 20.00
N ALA A 290 -9.55 -35.01 19.00
CA ALA A 290 -10.99 -34.85 18.86
C ALA A 290 -11.77 -35.89 19.67
N THR A 291 -12.25 -35.51 20.85
CA THR A 291 -13.32 -36.26 21.50
C THR A 291 -14.42 -36.35 20.45
N ALA A 292 -14.76 -37.57 20.01
CA ALA A 292 -15.37 -37.92 18.71
C ALA A 292 -16.76 -37.31 18.37
N LYS A 293 -17.13 -36.16 18.95
CA LYS A 293 -18.42 -35.49 18.81
C LYS A 293 -18.35 -33.97 18.56
N SER A 294 -17.19 -33.31 18.56
CA SER A 294 -17.13 -31.85 18.36
C SER A 294 -16.80 -31.45 16.91
N LYS A 295 -17.86 -31.08 16.18
CA LYS A 295 -17.97 -30.14 15.05
C LYS A 295 -16.80 -30.06 14.02
N PRO A 296 -16.91 -30.77 12.87
CA PRO A 296 -16.00 -30.60 11.71
C PRO A 296 -16.09 -29.22 11.00
N THR A 297 -16.87 -28.29 11.53
CA THR A 297 -17.04 -26.95 10.96
C THR A 297 -15.90 -26.00 11.38
N ALA A 298 -15.29 -26.19 12.55
CA ALA A 298 -14.22 -25.31 13.02
C ALA A 298 -12.92 -25.51 12.21
N SER A 299 -12.53 -26.77 11.96
CA SER A 299 -11.36 -27.10 11.16
C SER A 299 -11.47 -26.62 9.70
N LYS A 300 -12.68 -26.65 9.11
CA LYS A 300 -12.91 -26.15 7.74
C LYS A 300 -12.68 -24.65 7.63
N ILE A 301 -13.18 -23.88 8.61
CA ILE A 301 -12.99 -22.43 8.66
C ILE A 301 -11.50 -22.08 8.78
N ASP A 302 -10.77 -22.77 9.66
CA ASP A 302 -9.34 -22.53 9.84
C ASP A 302 -8.53 -22.93 8.57
N ASP A 303 -8.90 -24.02 7.87
CA ASP A 303 -8.30 -24.42 6.60
C ASP A 303 -8.54 -23.37 5.49
N GLU A 304 -9.74 -22.80 5.41
CA GLU A 304 -10.09 -21.73 4.48
C GLU A 304 -9.35 -20.42 4.81
N GLU A 305 -9.29 -20.04 6.10
CA GLU A 305 -8.53 -18.88 6.53
C GLU A 305 -7.05 -19.04 6.16
N LEU A 306 -6.49 -20.25 6.35
CA LEU A 306 -5.12 -20.56 5.98
C LEU A 306 -4.90 -20.46 4.46
N SER A 307 -5.83 -20.96 3.64
CA SER A 307 -5.76 -20.88 2.17
C SER A 307 -5.79 -19.41 1.70
N ARG A 308 -6.66 -18.59 2.30
CA ARG A 308 -6.77 -17.15 2.05
C ARG A 308 -5.49 -16.42 2.44
N LEU A 309 -4.94 -16.71 3.63
CA LEU A 309 -3.68 -16.12 4.08
C LEU A 309 -2.50 -16.52 3.19
N ARG A 310 -2.45 -17.76 2.69
CA ARG A 310 -1.41 -18.21 1.73
C ARG A 310 -1.52 -17.46 0.41
N THR A 311 -2.73 -17.28 -0.10
CA THR A 311 -2.99 -16.48 -1.31
C THR A 311 -2.56 -15.01 -1.10
N LYS A 312 -2.87 -14.41 0.05
CA LYS A 312 -2.41 -13.08 0.42
C LYS A 312 -0.87 -12.99 0.48
N ASP A 313 -0.18 -13.93 1.14
CA ASP A 313 1.30 -13.95 1.18
C ASP A 313 1.90 -14.11 -0.22
N TYR A 314 1.30 -14.92 -1.10
CA TYR A 314 1.74 -15.06 -2.49
C TYR A 314 1.68 -13.72 -3.23
N TRP A 315 0.57 -13.00 -3.15
CA TRP A 315 0.42 -11.69 -3.79
C TRP A 315 1.32 -10.62 -3.18
N LEU A 316 1.58 -10.67 -1.86
CA LEU A 316 2.56 -9.82 -1.21
C LEU A 316 3.98 -10.10 -1.72
N ARG A 317 4.37 -11.37 -1.92
CA ARG A 317 5.66 -11.73 -2.52
C ARG A 317 5.82 -11.20 -3.95
N ILE A 318 4.77 -11.33 -4.77
CA ILE A 318 4.76 -10.78 -6.14
C ILE A 318 4.90 -9.26 -6.10
N SER A 319 4.15 -8.59 -5.22
CA SER A 319 4.19 -7.14 -5.07
C SER A 319 5.57 -6.66 -4.61
N ARG A 320 6.19 -7.36 -3.65
CA ARG A 320 7.58 -7.12 -3.23
C ARG A 320 8.56 -7.26 -4.40
N ALA A 321 8.46 -8.35 -5.18
CA ALA A 321 9.32 -8.57 -6.32
C ALA A 321 9.18 -7.45 -7.36
N LYS A 322 7.95 -7.01 -7.62
CA LYS A 322 7.64 -5.87 -8.49
C LYS A 322 8.27 -4.57 -7.95
N LEU A 323 8.11 -4.28 -6.66
CA LEU A 323 8.70 -3.09 -6.03
C LEU A 323 10.22 -3.11 -6.05
N VAL A 324 10.86 -4.27 -5.87
CA VAL A 324 12.32 -4.41 -6.03
C VAL A 324 12.74 -4.11 -7.46
N MET A 325 11.99 -4.60 -8.47
CA MET A 325 12.30 -4.30 -9.88
C MET A 325 12.12 -2.81 -10.20
N ASP A 326 11.04 -2.19 -9.72
CA ASP A 326 10.82 -0.74 -9.85
C ASP A 326 11.92 0.05 -9.11
N LEU A 327 12.37 -0.40 -7.94
CA LEU A 327 13.42 0.24 -7.16
C LEU A 327 14.75 0.21 -7.91
N ILE A 328 15.13 -0.94 -8.47
CA ILE A 328 16.33 -1.03 -9.31
C ILE A 328 16.18 -0.09 -10.51
N PHE A 329 15.04 -0.11 -11.18
CA PHE A 329 14.79 0.75 -12.35
C PHE A 329 14.99 2.23 -12.02
N VAL A 330 14.29 2.74 -11.00
CA VAL A 330 14.29 4.17 -10.65
C VAL A 330 15.61 4.60 -10.01
N SER A 331 16.32 3.71 -9.31
CA SER A 331 17.66 3.98 -8.79
C SER A 331 18.64 4.37 -9.91
N TYR A 332 18.56 3.73 -11.08
CA TYR A 332 19.41 4.11 -12.21
C TYR A 332 19.06 5.50 -12.77
N ASP A 333 17.79 5.92 -12.70
CA ASP A 333 17.37 7.25 -13.13
C ASP A 333 17.78 8.34 -12.12
N VAL A 334 17.65 8.06 -10.83
CA VAL A 334 18.00 9.00 -9.74
C VAL A 334 19.52 9.16 -9.61
N PHE A 335 20.27 8.06 -9.50
CA PHE A 335 21.73 8.11 -9.30
C PHE A 335 22.54 8.27 -10.59
N LYS A 336 21.88 8.38 -11.76
CA LYS A 336 22.51 8.56 -13.08
C LYS A 336 23.60 7.52 -13.38
N ILE A 337 23.40 6.27 -12.94
CA ILE A 337 24.32 5.16 -13.20
C ILE A 337 24.33 4.89 -14.70
N LYS A 338 25.47 5.09 -15.36
CA LYS A 338 25.60 4.89 -16.82
C LYS A 338 25.92 3.44 -17.21
N ARG A 339 26.58 2.70 -16.32
CA ARG A 339 27.03 1.33 -16.58
C ARG A 339 25.83 0.39 -16.70
N ALA A 340 25.66 -0.26 -17.84
CA ALA A 340 24.57 -1.21 -18.10
C ALA A 340 23.15 -0.63 -17.86
N ALA A 341 22.98 0.69 -17.96
CA ALA A 341 21.72 1.36 -17.64
C ALA A 341 20.57 0.90 -18.52
N GLU A 342 20.78 0.84 -19.84
CA GLU A 342 19.77 0.44 -20.80
C GLU A 342 19.30 -1.02 -20.63
N PRO A 343 20.19 -2.04 -20.57
CA PRO A 343 19.75 -3.42 -20.38
C PRO A 343 19.06 -3.64 -19.03
N VAL A 344 19.61 -3.09 -17.95
CA VAL A 344 19.03 -3.27 -16.61
C VAL A 344 17.65 -2.64 -16.57
N LYS A 345 17.46 -1.42 -17.10
CA LYS A 345 16.15 -0.77 -17.19
C LYS A 345 15.17 -1.52 -18.08
N ALA A 346 15.64 -2.09 -19.19
CA ALA A 346 14.78 -2.86 -20.08
C ALA A 346 14.25 -4.13 -19.39
N ILE A 347 15.14 -4.90 -18.74
CA ILE A 347 14.80 -6.16 -18.08
C ILE A 347 13.95 -5.90 -16.83
N THR A 348 14.40 -5.02 -15.93
CA THR A 348 13.65 -4.71 -14.69
C THR A 348 12.29 -4.09 -15.01
N GLY A 349 12.22 -3.20 -16.00
CA GLY A 349 10.96 -2.62 -16.46
C GLY A 349 10.00 -3.65 -17.06
N LEU A 350 10.51 -4.64 -17.81
CA LEU A 350 9.71 -5.75 -18.33
C LEU A 350 9.21 -6.65 -17.20
N MET A 351 10.07 -7.04 -16.26
CA MET A 351 9.69 -7.87 -15.12
C MET A 351 8.62 -7.18 -14.26
N ALA A 352 8.80 -5.90 -13.96
CA ALA A 352 7.78 -5.12 -13.25
C ALA A 352 6.47 -5.03 -14.04
N ALA A 353 6.52 -4.88 -15.37
CA ALA A 353 5.34 -4.86 -16.22
C ALA A 353 4.61 -6.20 -16.21
N ILE A 354 5.31 -7.33 -16.33
CA ILE A 354 4.75 -8.68 -16.27
C ILE A 354 4.07 -8.92 -14.92
N LEU A 355 4.75 -8.64 -13.81
CA LEU A 355 4.20 -8.84 -12.46
C LEU A 355 2.95 -7.97 -12.23
N SER A 356 2.98 -6.71 -12.67
CA SER A 356 1.81 -5.83 -12.58
C SER A 356 0.64 -6.27 -13.46
N SER A 357 0.94 -6.78 -14.67
CA SER A 357 -0.09 -7.28 -15.60
C SER A 357 -0.70 -8.59 -15.10
N ALA A 358 0.08 -9.44 -14.44
CA ALA A 358 -0.40 -10.67 -13.82
C ALA A 358 -1.40 -10.39 -12.68
N LYS A 359 -1.12 -9.41 -11.80
CA LYS A 359 -2.06 -8.98 -10.74
C LYS A 359 -3.37 -8.48 -11.34
N ILE A 360 -3.31 -7.64 -12.37
CA ILE A 360 -4.52 -7.12 -13.04
C ILE A 360 -5.29 -8.22 -13.77
N TYR A 361 -4.60 -9.13 -14.45
CA TYR A 361 -5.22 -10.26 -15.13
C TYR A 361 -6.00 -11.14 -14.16
N ASP A 362 -5.41 -11.47 -13.01
CA ASP A 362 -6.08 -12.28 -11.99
C ASP A 362 -7.31 -11.58 -11.41
N ARG A 363 -7.23 -10.27 -11.19
CA ARG A 363 -8.35 -9.44 -10.73
C ARG A 363 -9.52 -9.44 -11.71
N HIS A 364 -9.27 -9.16 -12.99
CA HIS A 364 -10.34 -9.18 -14.00
C HIS A 364 -10.89 -10.58 -14.24
N LYS A 365 -10.04 -11.61 -14.21
CA LYS A 365 -10.49 -13.00 -14.28
C LYS A 365 -11.42 -13.33 -13.10
N SER A 366 -11.05 -12.93 -11.89
CA SER A 366 -11.87 -13.13 -10.68
C SER A 366 -13.20 -12.37 -10.74
N ALA A 367 -13.19 -11.12 -11.22
CA ALA A 367 -14.41 -10.34 -11.42
C ALA A 367 -15.35 -10.98 -12.45
N LEU A 368 -14.81 -11.48 -13.57
CA LEU A 368 -15.59 -12.19 -14.59
C LEU A 368 -16.15 -13.53 -14.07
N MET A 369 -15.38 -14.27 -13.28
CA MET A 369 -15.87 -15.50 -12.65
C MET A 369 -17.05 -15.21 -11.70
N LYS A 370 -16.98 -14.13 -10.91
CA LYS A 370 -18.08 -13.71 -10.03
C LYS A 370 -19.31 -13.27 -10.80
N ALA A 371 -19.13 -12.50 -11.87
CA ALA A 371 -20.23 -12.04 -12.72
C ALA A 371 -20.96 -13.19 -13.47
N LEU A 372 -20.35 -14.38 -13.58
CA LEU A 372 -21.00 -15.56 -14.13
C LEU A 372 -21.77 -16.39 -13.10
N ILE A 373 -21.49 -16.17 -11.81
CA ILE A 373 -22.12 -16.87 -10.68
C ILE A 373 -23.34 -16.09 -10.18
N ALA A 374 -23.26 -14.75 -10.18
CA ALA A 374 -24.38 -13.84 -9.96
C ALA A 374 -25.39 -13.88 -11.11
#